data_AF-A0A2V5WFC3-F1
#
_entry.id   AF-A0A2V5WFC3-F1
#
_cell.length_a   1.000
_cell.length_b   1.000
_cell.length_c   1.000
_cell.angle_alpha   90.00
_cell.angle_beta   90.00
_cell.angle_gamma   90.00
#
_symmetry.space_group_name_H-M   'P 1'
#
loop_
_entity.id
_entity.type
_entity.pdbx_description
1 polymer ?
#
loop_
_entity_poly.entity_id
_entity_poly.type
_entity_poly.pdbx_seq_one_letter_code
_entity_poly.pdbx_strand_id
1 'polypeptide(L)' 'AGCKGEGDIMGNVYRNPNRALSPQAFQLRRIANVGGYAIQPIWGDGHSSGLYSFEYLRKVAEAQGPERE' A
#
# COMPACT_ATOMS: atom_id res chain seq x y z
N ALA A 1 6.15 -4.58 3.29
CA ALA A 1 4.82 -4.65 2.64
C ALA A 1 3.82 -5.31 3.58
N GLY A 2 2.79 -4.61 4.07
CA GLY A 2 1.80 -5.20 4.98
C GLY A 2 0.38 -4.78 4.63
N CYS A 3 -0.57 -5.72 4.69
CA CYS A 3 -2.00 -5.44 4.53
C CYS A 3 -2.51 -4.55 5.69
N LYS A 4 -3.44 -3.63 5.40
CA LYS A 4 -4.12 -2.84 6.46
C LYS A 4 -4.96 -3.71 7.41
N GLY A 5 -5.38 -4.89 6.97
CA GLY A 5 -6.29 -5.78 7.71
C GLY A 5 -7.73 -5.65 7.22
N GLU A 6 -8.58 -6.55 7.71
CA GLU A 6 -10.01 -6.61 7.44
C GLU A 6 -10.77 -6.07 8.64
N GLY A 7 -11.74 -5.17 8.41
CA GLY A 7 -12.60 -4.64 9.46
C GLY A 7 -13.95 -5.36 9.48
N ASP A 8 -14.47 -5.70 10.66
CA ASP A 8 -15.83 -6.24 10.81
C ASP A 8 -16.87 -5.14 11.08
N ILE A 9 -18.14 -5.52 11.08
CA ILE A 9 -19.27 -4.61 11.35
C ILE A 9 -19.29 -4.06 12.79
N MET A 10 -18.57 -4.70 13.70
CA MET A 10 -18.45 -4.30 15.10
C MET A 10 -17.25 -3.36 15.34
N GLY A 11 -16.50 -3.04 14.28
CA GLY A 11 -15.35 -2.15 14.33
C GLY A 11 -14.03 -2.84 14.73
N ASN A 12 -14.00 -4.16 14.85
CA ASN A 12 -12.75 -4.87 15.08
C ASN A 12 -11.96 -4.94 13.78
N VAL A 13 -10.63 -4.77 13.86
CA VAL A 13 -9.72 -4.92 12.72
C VAL A 13 -8.86 -6.14 12.90
N TYR A 14 -9.06 -7.14 12.05
CA TYR A 14 -8.29 -8.35 12.00
C TYR A 14 -7.08 -8.15 11.09
N ARG A 15 -5.89 -8.30 11.66
CA ARG A 15 -4.62 -8.21 10.94
C ARG A 15 -3.83 -9.48 11.16
N ASN A 16 -3.12 -9.90 10.13
CA ASN A 16 -2.20 -11.02 10.25
C ASN A 16 -1.16 -10.73 11.35
N PRO A 17 -0.76 -11.72 12.17
CA PRO A 17 0.21 -11.52 13.24
C PRO A 17 1.48 -10.85 12.75
N ASN A 18 2.08 -10.02 13.61
CA ASN A 18 3.21 -9.16 13.30
C ASN A 18 4.48 -10.02 13.11
N ARG A 19 4.68 -10.50 11.88
CA ARG A 19 5.86 -11.26 11.48
C ARG A 19 6.94 -10.30 11.00
N ALA A 20 8.19 -10.57 11.40
CA ALA A 20 9.33 -9.82 10.88
C ALA A 20 9.37 -9.89 9.34
N LEU A 21 9.43 -8.71 8.71
CA LEU A 21 9.49 -8.59 7.26
C LEU A 21 10.91 -8.81 6.77
N SER A 22 11.08 -9.56 5.68
CA SER A 22 12.39 -9.68 5.03
C SER A 22 12.77 -8.36 4.35
N PRO A 23 14.06 -8.10 4.08
CA PRO A 23 14.47 -6.93 3.31
C PRO A 23 13.79 -6.84 1.93
N GLN A 24 13.43 -7.97 1.33
CA GLN A 24 12.73 -8.03 0.04
C GLN A 24 11.32 -7.43 0.11
N ALA A 25 10.69 -7.43 1.29
CA ALA A 25 9.37 -6.84 1.52
C ALA A 25 9.34 -5.31 1.39
N PHE A 26 10.51 -4.68 1.28
CA PHE A 26 10.67 -3.24 1.06
C PHE A 26 11.18 -2.92 -0.35
N GLN A 27 11.42 -3.94 -1.18
CA GLN A 27 11.82 -3.76 -2.56
C GLN A 27 10.60 -3.65 -3.46
N LEU A 28 10.44 -2.53 -4.13
CA LEU A 28 9.44 -2.36 -5.17
C LEU A 28 9.92 -3.03 -6.45
N ARG A 29 9.19 -4.03 -6.95
CA ARG A 29 9.58 -4.78 -8.16
C ARG A 29 8.86 -4.25 -9.40
N ARG A 30 7.59 -3.90 -9.24
CA ARG A 30 6.74 -3.42 -10.34
C ARG A 30 5.59 -2.59 -9.80
N ILE A 31 5.11 -1.67 -10.64
CA ILE A 31 3.83 -1.00 -10.47
C ILE A 31 2.94 -1.41 -11.64
N ALA A 32 1.73 -1.88 -11.35
CA ALA A 32 0.72 -2.19 -12.35
C ALA A 32 -0.41 -1.17 -12.28
N ASN A 33 -0.92 -0.74 -13.44
CA ASN A 33 -2.14 0.05 -13.51
C ASN A 33 -3.35 -0.85 -13.26
N VAL A 34 -4.31 -0.34 -12.51
CA VAL A 34 -5.59 -1.00 -12.25
C VAL A 34 -6.69 -0.14 -12.86
N GLY A 35 -7.15 -0.58 -14.04
CA GLY A 35 -8.03 0.22 -14.88
C GLY A 35 -7.46 1.63 -15.10
N GLY A 36 -8.32 2.63 -14.96
CA GLY A 36 -7.96 4.05 -15.03
C GLY A 36 -7.96 4.78 -13.68
N TYR A 37 -7.95 4.08 -12.54
CA TYR A 37 -8.25 4.71 -11.25
C TYR A 37 -7.19 4.49 -10.15
N ALA A 38 -6.31 3.49 -10.29
CA ALA A 38 -5.35 3.15 -9.25
C ALA A 38 -4.08 2.51 -9.80
N ILE A 39 -3.06 2.41 -8.94
CA ILE A 39 -1.89 1.57 -9.14
C ILE A 39 -1.79 0.49 -8.07
N GLN A 40 -1.18 -0.63 -8.43
CA GLN A 40 -0.89 -1.77 -7.56
C GLN A 40 0.61 -2.03 -7.52
N PRO A 41 1.29 -1.72 -6.41
CA PRO A 41 2.67 -2.11 -6.16
C PRO A 41 2.80 -3.63 -6.00
N ILE A 42 3.85 -4.19 -6.62
CA ILE A 42 4.27 -5.58 -6.45
C ILE A 42 5.63 -5.56 -5.76
N TRP A 43 5.70 -6.21 -4.60
CA TRP A 43 6.85 -6.20 -3.71
C TRP A 43 7.77 -7.41 -3.94
N GLY A 44 9.03 -7.31 -3.50
CA GLY A 44 10.05 -8.35 -3.67
C GLY A 44 9.77 -9.65 -2.94
N ASP A 45 8.92 -9.62 -1.92
CA ASP A 45 8.40 -10.79 -1.21
C ASP A 45 7.13 -11.39 -1.84
N GLY A 46 6.71 -10.89 -3.01
CA GLY A 46 5.52 -11.34 -3.73
C GLY A 46 4.21 -10.72 -3.25
N HIS A 47 4.25 -9.80 -2.28
CA HIS A 47 3.04 -9.12 -1.80
C HIS A 47 2.47 -8.17 -2.87
N SER A 48 1.14 -8.11 -2.99
CA SER A 48 0.47 -7.28 -4.01
C SER A 48 -0.96 -6.84 -3.66
N SER A 49 -1.39 -6.93 -2.40
CA SER A 49 -2.80 -6.63 -2.02
C SER A 49 -3.16 -5.13 -2.03
N GLY A 50 -2.17 -4.23 -2.08
CA GLY A 50 -2.39 -2.79 -1.95
C GLY A 50 -2.81 -2.12 -3.26
N LEU A 51 -4.00 -1.54 -3.29
CA LEU A 51 -4.46 -0.62 -4.34
C LEU A 51 -4.36 0.82 -3.86
N TYR A 52 -3.73 1.66 -4.67
CA TYR A 52 -3.53 3.08 -4.38
C TYR A 52 -4.23 3.88 -5.46
N SER A 53 -5.41 4.42 -5.15
CA SER A 53 -6.14 5.26 -6.09
C SER A 53 -5.35 6.53 -6.39
N PHE A 54 -5.47 7.05 -7.61
CA PHE A 54 -4.84 8.32 -7.98
C PHE A 54 -5.31 9.47 -7.08
N GLU A 55 -6.58 9.43 -6.66
CA GLU A 55 -7.16 10.36 -5.72
C GLU A 55 -6.51 10.29 -4.33
N TYR A 56 -6.26 9.09 -3.82
CA TYR A 56 -5.50 8.89 -2.57
C TYR A 56 -4.06 9.39 -2.70
N LEU A 57 -3.37 9.06 -3.79
CA LEU A 57 -1.99 9.49 -4.02
C LEU A 57 -1.86 11.01 -4.09
N ARG A 58 -2.81 11.69 -4.75
CA ARG A 58 -2.85 13.17 -4.78
C ARG A 58 -2.99 13.75 -3.37
N LYS A 59 -3.91 13.23 -2.55
CA LYS A 59 -4.08 13.64 -1.15
C LYS A 59 -2.80 13.47 -0.33
N VAL A 60 -2.10 12.34 -0.54
CA VAL A 60 -0.81 12.10 0.13
C VAL A 60 0.23 13.12 -0.31
N ALA A 61 0.36 13.40 -1.62
CA ALA A 61 1.31 14.37 -2.14
C ALA A 61 1.06 15.78 -1.59
N GLU A 62 -0.21 16.22 -1.55
CA GLU A 62 -0.60 17.51 -0.98
C GLU A 62 -0.27 17.61 0.52
N ALA A 63 -0.43 16.50 1.26
CA ALA A 63 -0.09 16.44 2.67
C ALA A 63 1.42 16.48 2.97
N GLN A 64 2.28 16.14 2.01
CA GLN A 64 3.74 16.19 2.18
C GLN A 64 4.34 17.60 1.99
N GLY A 65 3.54 18.59 1.59
CA GLY A 65 4.00 19.96 1.30
C GLY A 65 4.83 20.04 0.01
N PRO A 66 5.14 21.24 -0.50
CA PRO A 66 5.99 21.37 -1.69
C PRO A 66 7.37 20.78 -1.41
N GLU A 67 7.84 19.93 -2.32
CA GLU A 67 9.17 19.33 -2.31
C GLU A 67 10.21 20.44 -2.12
N ARG A 68 10.99 20.36 -1.04
CA ARG A 68 12.11 21.28 -0.86
C ARG A 68 13.25 20.79 -1.73
N GLU A 69 13.52 21.55 -2.78
CA GLU A 69 14.74 21.45 -3.60
C GLU A 69 16.01 21.66 -2.76
#